data_AF-A0A0E3UW88-F1
#
_entry.id   AF-A0A0E3UW88-F1
#
_cell.length_a   1.000
_cell.length_b   1.000
_cell.length_c   1.000
_cell.angle_alpha   90.00
_cell.angle_beta   90.00
_cell.angle_gamma   90.00
#
_symmetry.space_group_name_H-M   'P 1'
#
loop_
_entity.id
_entity.type
_entity.pdbx_description
1 polymer ?
#
loop_
_entity_poly.entity_id
_entity_poly.type
_entity_poly.pdbx_seq_one_letter_code
_entity_poly.pdbx_strand_id
1 'polypeptide(L)'
;MAAGGSTAAAKFFRGIGLISDKRSILMLVVSWTLNLFWLGLNYFWRFASVEVLLAIPILLLLYALLALVGYVYWGVREVQEEEAPYANVMVGVIVAVTLLYFNFNLLQFVLQAIQ
;
A
#
# COMPACT_ATOMS: atom_id res chain seq x y z
N MET A 1 -32.47 15.79 -0.16
CA MET A 1 -32.09 15.88 -1.59
C MET A 1 -31.05 17.00 -1.72
N ALA A 2 -29.97 16.73 -2.48
CA ALA A 2 -28.90 17.64 -2.95
C ALA A 2 -27.80 18.12 -1.98
N ALA A 3 -26.63 17.48 -2.03
CA ALA A 3 -25.37 18.01 -2.59
C ALA A 3 -24.24 16.98 -2.30
N GLY A 4 -23.87 16.08 -3.21
CA GLY A 4 -23.56 16.36 -4.60
C GLY A 4 -22.13 16.90 -4.80
N GLY A 5 -21.19 16.57 -3.90
CA GLY A 5 -19.77 16.91 -4.05
C GLY A 5 -18.91 15.69 -4.34
N SER A 6 -19.04 15.07 -5.52
CA SER A 6 -18.00 14.14 -5.99
C SER A 6 -16.76 14.98 -6.34
N THR A 7 -15.95 15.30 -5.34
CA THR A 7 -14.69 16.02 -5.52
C THR A 7 -13.84 15.28 -6.55
N ALA A 8 -13.12 16.01 -7.41
CA ALA A 8 -12.25 15.42 -8.43
C ALA A 8 -11.28 14.36 -7.84
N ALA A 9 -10.89 14.56 -6.58
CA ALA A 9 -10.19 13.59 -5.75
C ALA A 9 -10.93 12.25 -5.65
N ALA A 10 -12.21 12.22 -5.27
CA ALA A 10 -12.99 10.97 -5.17
C ALA A 10 -13.11 10.25 -6.52
N LYS A 11 -13.22 10.98 -7.64
CA LYS A 11 -13.20 10.39 -9.00
C LYS A 11 -11.82 9.86 -9.39
N PHE A 12 -10.75 10.55 -9.02
CA PHE A 12 -9.37 10.11 -9.23
C PHE A 12 -9.07 8.84 -8.41
N PHE A 13 -9.37 8.85 -7.11
CA PHE A 13 -9.26 7.70 -6.21
C PHE A 13 -10.11 6.52 -6.69
N ARG A 14 -11.27 6.80 -7.31
CA ARG A 14 -12.12 5.82 -7.98
C ARG A 14 -11.47 5.19 -9.22
N GLY A 15 -10.74 5.98 -10.01
CA GLY A 15 -9.99 5.49 -11.17
C GLY A 15 -8.81 4.58 -10.80
N ILE A 16 -8.19 4.79 -9.65
CA ILE A 16 -7.02 4.02 -9.18
C ILE A 16 -7.37 2.88 -8.19
N GLY A 17 -8.65 2.56 -8.02
CA GLY A 17 -9.10 1.40 -7.24
C GLY A 17 -9.23 1.59 -5.72
N LEU A 18 -9.04 2.82 -5.23
CA LEU A 18 -9.08 3.19 -3.80
C LEU A 18 -10.51 3.55 -3.35
N ILE A 19 -11.50 2.68 -3.58
CA ILE A 19 -12.92 2.93 -3.19
C ILE A 19 -13.36 2.06 -2.01
N SER A 20 -12.62 0.99 -1.71
CA SER A 20 -13.03 0.01 -0.71
C SER A 20 -11.86 -0.32 0.18
N ASP A 21 -12.12 -0.28 1.48
CA ASP A 21 -11.28 -0.72 2.58
C ASP A 21 -10.62 -2.07 2.28
N LYS A 22 -11.42 -3.03 1.81
CA LYS A 22 -10.98 -4.37 1.43
C LYS A 22 -10.02 -4.35 0.25
N ARG A 23 -10.21 -3.44 -0.72
CA ARG A 23 -9.30 -3.27 -1.86
C ARG A 23 -7.99 -2.62 -1.42
N SER A 24 -8.02 -1.63 -0.54
CA SER A 24 -6.78 -0.98 -0.06
C SER A 24 -5.88 -1.93 0.72
N ILE A 25 -6.44 -2.79 1.58
CA ILE A 25 -5.67 -3.88 2.24
C ILE A 25 -5.13 -4.87 1.20
N LEU A 26 -5.94 -5.27 0.24
CA LEU A 26 -5.49 -6.17 -0.82
C LEU A 26 -4.34 -5.55 -1.63
N MET A 27 -4.40 -4.26 -1.96
CA MET A 27 -3.33 -3.54 -2.63
C MET A 27 -2.03 -3.51 -1.81
N LEU A 28 -2.13 -3.38 -0.48
CA LEU A 28 -0.98 -3.48 0.42
C LEU A 28 -0.36 -4.88 0.39
N VAL A 29 -1.16 -5.94 0.49
CA VAL A 29 -0.69 -7.34 0.42
C VAL A 29 -0.05 -7.64 -0.95
N VAL A 30 -0.66 -7.17 -2.03
CA VAL A 30 -0.12 -7.32 -3.39
C VAL A 30 1.21 -6.59 -3.53
N SER A 31 1.31 -5.34 -3.05
CA SER A 31 2.56 -4.57 -3.11
C SER A 31 3.71 -5.26 -2.36
N TRP A 32 3.43 -5.82 -1.19
CA TRP A 32 4.40 -6.58 -0.41
C TRP A 32 4.83 -7.87 -1.12
N THR A 33 3.86 -8.63 -1.65
CA THR A 33 4.14 -9.86 -2.40
C THR A 33 4.98 -9.59 -3.64
N LEU A 34 4.66 -8.53 -4.38
CA LEU A 34 5.43 -8.12 -5.56
C LEU A 34 6.85 -7.70 -5.19
N ASN A 35 7.03 -7.01 -4.06
CA ASN A 35 8.35 -6.61 -3.60
C ASN A 35 9.20 -7.84 -3.23
N LEU A 36 8.63 -8.78 -2.47
CA LEU A 36 9.30 -10.05 -2.17
C LEU A 36 9.66 -10.83 -3.42
N PHE A 37 8.73 -10.92 -4.38
CA PHE A 37 8.97 -11.64 -5.63
C PHE A 37 10.08 -10.98 -6.45
N TRP A 38 10.06 -9.65 -6.58
CA TRP A 38 11.08 -8.88 -7.28
C TRP A 38 12.47 -9.09 -6.69
N LEU A 39 12.58 -9.00 -5.37
CA LEU A 39 13.85 -9.21 -4.66
C LEU A 39 14.30 -10.66 -4.71
N GLY A 40 13.38 -11.61 -4.56
CA GLY A 40 13.67 -13.04 -4.66
C GLY A 40 14.22 -13.42 -6.03
N LEU A 41 13.56 -12.98 -7.12
CA LEU A 41 14.05 -13.22 -8.48
C LEU A 41 15.45 -12.64 -8.70
N ASN A 42 15.69 -11.41 -8.25
CA ASN A 42 16.99 -10.77 -8.42
C ASN A 42 18.08 -11.37 -7.52
N TYR A 43 17.73 -11.93 -6.37
CA TYR A 43 18.68 -12.65 -5.52
C TYR A 43 19.26 -13.88 -6.23
N PHE A 44 18.42 -14.68 -6.89
CA PHE A 44 18.87 -15.93 -7.53
C PHE A 44 19.50 -15.72 -8.91
N TRP A 45 19.04 -14.74 -9.67
CA TRP A 45 19.43 -14.61 -11.08
C TRP A 45 20.07 -13.28 -11.48
N ARG A 46 20.05 -12.25 -10.61
CA ARG A 46 20.73 -10.95 -10.81
C ARG A 46 20.48 -10.31 -12.18
N PHE A 47 19.22 -10.29 -12.63
CA PHE A 47 18.88 -9.77 -13.96
C PHE A 47 18.90 -8.24 -14.07
N ALA A 48 18.59 -7.54 -12.97
CA ALA A 48 18.42 -6.09 -12.96
C ALA A 48 19.70 -5.35 -12.54
N SER A 49 19.91 -4.15 -13.10
CA SER A 49 20.93 -3.23 -12.61
C SER A 49 20.58 -2.73 -11.20
N VAL A 50 21.58 -2.19 -10.49
CA VAL A 50 21.41 -1.70 -9.12
C VAL A 50 20.34 -0.60 -9.05
N GLU A 51 20.26 0.27 -10.06
CA GLU A 51 19.25 1.33 -10.11
C GLU A 51 17.83 0.76 -10.17
N VAL A 52 17.59 -0.26 -11.01
CA VAL A 52 16.27 -0.89 -11.16
C VAL A 52 15.94 -1.76 -9.96
N LEU A 53 16.95 -2.42 -9.37
CA LEU A 53 16.81 -3.20 -8.14
C LEU A 53 16.26 -2.36 -6.99
N LEU A 54 16.68 -1.10 -6.88
CA LEU A 54 16.24 -0.16 -5.84
C LEU A 54 14.98 0.62 -6.22
N ALA A 55 14.84 1.02 -7.48
CA ALA A 55 13.71 1.84 -7.93
C ALA A 55 12.36 1.13 -7.73
N ILE A 56 12.27 -0.17 -8.03
CA ILE A 56 11.01 -0.92 -7.91
C ILE A 56 10.53 -1.02 -6.45
N PRO A 57 11.34 -1.47 -5.48
CA PRO A 57 10.96 -1.46 -4.07
C PRO A 57 10.55 -0.09 -3.54
N ILE A 58 11.24 0.98 -3.96
CA ILE A 58 10.92 2.36 -3.56
C ILE A 58 9.54 2.76 -4.11
N LEU A 59 9.25 2.49 -5.38
CA LEU A 59 7.95 2.77 -5.99
C LEU A 59 6.83 1.97 -5.33
N LEU A 60 7.07 0.69 -4.99
CA LEU A 60 6.12 -0.15 -4.28
C LEU A 60 5.85 0.36 -2.86
N LEU A 61 6.88 0.84 -2.16
CA LEU A 61 6.73 1.50 -0.85
C LEU A 61 5.88 2.76 -0.93
N LEU A 62 6.13 3.63 -1.91
CA LEU A 62 5.33 4.83 -2.14
C LEU A 62 3.86 4.49 -2.43
N TYR A 63 3.64 3.46 -3.25
CA TYR A 63 2.30 2.97 -3.56
C TYR A 63 1.59 2.43 -2.31
N ALA A 64 2.29 1.64 -1.49
CA ALA A 64 1.78 1.12 -0.22
C ALA A 64 1.42 2.23 0.77
N LEU A 65 2.20 3.32 0.84
CA LEU A 65 1.88 4.48 1.66
C LEU A 65 0.57 5.15 1.21
N LEU A 66 0.38 5.34 -0.10
CA LEU A 66 -0.87 5.89 -0.62
C LEU A 66 -2.07 4.97 -0.35
N ALA A 67 -1.87 3.65 -0.45
CA ALA A 67 -2.90 2.67 -0.14
C ALA A 67 -3.30 2.69 1.36
N LEU A 68 -2.33 2.85 2.27
CA LEU A 68 -2.60 3.03 3.71
C LEU A 68 -3.44 4.30 3.96
N VAL A 69 -3.04 5.43 3.38
CA VAL A 69 -3.78 6.69 3.53
C VAL A 69 -5.21 6.54 3.01
N GLY A 70 -5.39 5.91 1.86
CA GLY A 70 -6.70 5.59 1.31
C GLY A 70 -7.51 4.69 2.24
N TYR A 71 -6.92 3.62 2.77
CA TYR A 71 -7.58 2.72 3.71
C TYR A 71 -8.09 3.45 4.97
N VAL A 72 -7.24 4.28 5.59
CA VAL A 72 -7.62 5.05 6.78
C VAL A 72 -8.75 6.02 6.46
N TYR A 73 -8.65 6.76 5.35
CA TYR A 73 -9.65 7.75 4.98
C TYR A 73 -11.03 7.11 4.75
N TRP A 74 -11.10 6.03 3.96
CA TRP A 74 -12.35 5.35 3.68
C TRP A 74 -12.90 4.60 4.89
N GLY A 75 -12.04 3.93 5.67
CA GLY A 75 -12.47 3.23 6.87
C GLY A 75 -13.00 4.15 7.95
N VAL A 76 -12.36 5.31 8.20
CA VAL A 76 -12.90 6.31 9.14
C VAL A 76 -14.24 6.85 8.65
N ARG A 77 -14.40 7.03 7.34
CA ARG A 77 -15.66 7.47 6.75
C ARG A 77 -16.77 6.41 6.90
N GLU A 78 -16.47 5.13 6.67
CA GLU A 78 -17.41 4.02 6.87
C GLU A 78 -17.86 3.91 8.33
N VAL A 79 -16.94 4.10 9.28
CA VAL A 79 -17.26 4.15 10.73
C VAL A 79 -18.24 5.29 11.05
N GLN A 80 -18.11 6.44 10.39
CA GLN A 80 -18.98 7.61 10.61
C GLN A 80 -20.33 7.49 9.91
N GLU A 81 -20.37 6.94 8.69
CA GLU A 81 -21.57 6.86 7.86
C GLU A 81 -22.44 5.62 8.16
N GLU A 82 -21.84 4.49 8.56
CA GLU A 82 -22.51 3.20 8.70
C GLU A 82 -22.47 2.62 10.13
N GLU A 83 -22.02 3.42 11.13
CA GLU A 83 -21.81 2.99 12.52
C GLU A 83 -20.93 1.73 12.65
N ALA A 84 -20.04 1.50 11.68
CA ALA A 84 -19.16 0.35 11.65
C ALA A 84 -18.18 0.36 12.84
N PRO A 85 -17.74 -0.81 13.35
CA PRO A 85 -16.86 -0.84 14.50
C PRO A 85 -15.46 -0.32 14.13
N TYR A 86 -15.02 0.74 14.83
CA TYR A 86 -13.69 1.33 14.67
C TYR A 86 -12.54 0.31 14.81
N ALA A 87 -12.76 -0.76 15.59
CA ALA A 87 -11.82 -1.86 15.76
C ALA A 87 -11.39 -2.49 14.42
N ASN A 88 -12.30 -2.60 13.44
CA ASN A 88 -11.99 -3.20 12.14
C ASN A 88 -10.97 -2.34 11.36
N VAL A 89 -11.15 -1.02 11.38
CA VAL A 89 -10.23 -0.06 10.74
C VAL A 89 -8.87 -0.11 11.45
N MET A 90 -8.87 -0.12 12.78
CA MET A 90 -7.62 -0.19 13.56
C MET A 90 -6.80 -1.44 13.25
N VAL A 91 -7.43 -2.62 13.17
CA VAL A 91 -6.75 -3.87 12.81
C VAL A 91 -6.13 -3.79 11.41
N GLY A 92 -6.87 -3.27 10.43
CA GLY A 92 -6.35 -3.10 9.08
C GLY A 92 -5.16 -2.13 9.02
N VAL A 93 -5.19 -1.05 9.80
CA VAL A 93 -4.05 -0.13 9.93
C VAL A 93 -2.83 -0.82 10.53
N ILE A 94 -3.00 -1.61 11.59
CA ILE A 94 -1.90 -2.36 12.21
C ILE A 94 -1.26 -3.30 11.18
N VAL A 95 -2.07 -4.04 10.43
CA VAL A 95 -1.58 -4.94 9.37
C VAL A 95 -0.84 -4.16 8.29
N ALA A 96 -1.43 -3.06 7.80
CA ALA A 96 -0.84 -2.20 6.78
C ALA A 96 0.52 -1.62 7.20
N VAL A 97 0.61 -1.10 8.43
CA VAL A 97 1.85 -0.57 9.01
C VAL A 97 2.90 -1.67 9.17
N THR A 98 2.48 -2.87 9.58
CA THR A 98 3.37 -4.03 9.68
C THR A 98 3.93 -4.43 8.30
N LEU A 99 3.09 -4.43 7.26
CA LEU A 99 3.53 -4.71 5.89
C LEU A 99 4.48 -3.64 5.34
N LEU A 100 4.23 -2.36 5.66
CA LEU A 100 5.14 -1.26 5.31
C LEU A 100 6.48 -1.42 6.01
N TYR A 101 6.48 -1.76 7.30
CA TYR A 101 7.69 -2.03 8.06
C TYR A 101 8.51 -3.17 7.43
N PHE A 102 7.87 -4.27 7.02
CA PHE A 102 8.58 -5.35 6.34
C PHE A 102 9.12 -4.94 4.96
N ASN A 103 8.35 -4.21 4.16
CA ASN A 103 8.82 -3.65 2.88
C ASN A 103 10.06 -2.77 3.07
N PHE A 104 10.06 -1.92 4.09
CA PHE A 104 11.19 -1.04 4.38
C PHE A 104 12.43 -1.83 4.81
N ASN A 105 12.26 -2.84 5.68
CA ASN A 105 13.38 -3.69 6.10
C ASN A 105 13.97 -4.50 4.93
N LEU A 106 13.14 -4.97 4.00
CA LEU A 106 13.63 -5.62 2.78
C LEU A 106 14.47 -4.67 1.93
N LEU A 107 14.05 -3.42 1.78
CA LEU A 107 14.85 -2.40 1.10
C LEU A 107 16.18 -2.15 1.82
N GLN A 108 16.17 -2.04 3.15
CA GLN A 108 17.40 -1.89 3.95
C GLN A 108 18.36 -3.08 3.78
N PHE A 109 17.84 -4.31 3.80
CA PHE A 109 18.62 -5.51 3.55
C PHE A 109 19.29 -5.47 2.17
N VAL A 110 18.54 -5.06 1.14
CA VAL A 110 19.08 -4.90 -0.21
C VAL A 110 20.16 -3.83 -0.24
N LEU A 111 19.92 -2.65 0.34
CA LEU A 111 20.92 -1.57 0.40
C LEU A 111 22.22 -2.03 1.10
N GLN A 112 22.11 -2.79 2.18
CA GLN A 112 23.27 -3.37 2.87
C GLN A 112 24.00 -4.43 2.03
N ALA A 113 23.29 -5.20 1.21
CA ALA A 113 23.89 -6.24 0.39
C ALA A 113 24.63 -5.71 -0.86
N ILE A 114 24.37 -4.46 -1.26
CA ILE A 114 25.01 -3.82 -2.42
C ILE A 114 26.13 -2.84 -1.99
N GLN A 115 26.22 -2.48 -0.70
CA GLN A 115 27.33 -1.73 -0.11
C GLN A 115 28.51 -2.65 0.19
#